data_AF-A0A357N4H1-F1
#
_entry.id   AF-A0A357N4H1-F1
#
_cell.length_a   1.000
_cell.length_b   1.000
_cell.length_c   1.000
_cell.angle_alpha   90.00
_cell.angle_beta   90.00
_cell.angle_gamma   90.00
#
_symmetry.space_group_name_H-M   'P 1'
#
loop_
_entity.id
_entity.type
_entity.pdbx_description
1 polymer ?
#
loop_
_entity_poly.entity_id
_entity_poly.type
_entity_poly.pdbx_seq_one_letter_code
_entity_poly.pdbx_strand_id
1 'polypeptide(L)' 'GASDGFILGFAAQREGLDDFVKLVLPILQARGYHQRELQGQTLRDQLGLPRKASRHATDAEPARKVG' A
#
# COMPACT_ATOMS: atom_id res chain seq x y z
N GLY A 1 -18.41 2.05 -5.88
CA GLY A 1 -17.68 0.91 -6.46
C GLY A 1 -17.82 -0.28 -5.53
N ALA A 2 -17.58 -1.51 -6.02
CA ALA A 2 -17.67 -2.72 -5.20
C ALA A 2 -16.37 -3.02 -4.42
N SER A 3 -15.28 -2.33 -4.72
CA SER A 3 -13.95 -2.56 -4.15
C SER A 3 -13.06 -1.33 -4.33
N ASP A 4 -12.14 -1.11 -3.38
CA ASP A 4 -11.03 -0.15 -3.41
C ASP A 4 -9.67 -0.82 -3.70
N GLY A 5 -9.64 -2.16 -3.73
CA GLY A 5 -8.43 -2.97 -3.89
C GLY A 5 -8.70 -4.47 -3.78
N PHE A 6 -7.70 -5.29 -4.12
CA PHE A 6 -7.85 -6.74 -4.18
C PHE A 6 -6.78 -7.45 -3.36
N ILE A 7 -7.17 -8.52 -2.69
CA ILE A 7 -6.25 -9.52 -2.17
C ILE A 7 -6.11 -10.61 -3.23
N LEU A 8 -4.88 -10.85 -3.68
CA LEU A 8 -4.59 -11.79 -4.76
C LEU A 8 -4.33 -13.18 -4.18
N GLY A 9 -5.16 -14.15 -4.54
CA GLY A 9 -4.99 -15.56 -4.21
C GLY A 9 -5.07 -16.40 -5.49
N PHE A 10 -3.96 -17.02 -5.88
CA PHE A 10 -3.85 -17.81 -7.10
C PHE A 10 -3.85 -19.31 -6.77
N ALA A 11 -4.43 -20.12 -7.67
CA ALA A 11 -4.41 -21.58 -7.55
C ALA A 11 -2.98 -22.15 -7.63
N ALA A 12 -2.15 -21.58 -8.50
CA ALA A 12 -0.71 -21.80 -8.54
C ALA A 12 -0.01 -20.46 -8.29
N GLN A 13 0.64 -20.32 -7.13
CA GLN A 13 1.10 -19.01 -6.67
C GLN A 13 2.18 -18.39 -7.56
N ARG A 14 3.14 -19.19 -8.04
CA ARG A 14 4.29 -18.67 -8.76
C ARG A 14 3.91 -18.20 -10.16
N GLU A 15 3.24 -19.07 -10.91
CA GLU A 15 2.76 -18.82 -12.26
C GLU A 15 1.69 -17.72 -12.27
N GLY A 16 0.72 -17.80 -11.34
CA GLY A 16 -0.35 -16.82 -11.25
C GLY A 16 0.15 -15.41 -10.94
N LEU A 17 1.15 -15.27 -10.05
CA LEU A 17 1.76 -13.97 -9.77
C LEU A 17 2.56 -13.46 -10.98
N ASP A 18 3.37 -14.32 -11.61
CA ASP A 18 4.16 -13.96 -12.79
C ASP A 18 3.26 -13.46 -13.94
N ASP A 19 2.17 -14.18 -14.21
CA ASP A 19 1.21 -13.83 -15.26
C ASP A 19 0.47 -12.53 -14.92
N PHE A 20 0.05 -12.35 -13.67
CA PHE A 20 -0.61 -11.12 -13.25
C PHE A 20 0.29 -9.89 -13.43
N VAL A 21 1.56 -9.99 -13.02
CA VAL A 21 2.53 -8.91 -13.16
C VAL A 21 2.84 -8.61 -14.63
N LYS A 22 2.98 -9.63 -15.48
CA LYS A 22 3.34 -9.48 -16.90
C LYS A 22 2.17 -9.05 -17.78
N LEU A 23 0.96 -9.52 -17.48
CA LEU A 23 -0.19 -9.40 -18.38
C LEU A 23 -1.23 -8.39 -17.88
N VAL A 24 -1.49 -8.33 -16.57
CA VAL A 24 -2.60 -7.53 -16.01
C VAL A 24 -2.13 -6.14 -15.57
N LEU A 25 -1.05 -6.04 -14.80
CA LEU A 25 -0.56 -4.76 -14.29
C LEU A 25 -0.31 -3.71 -15.40
N PRO A 26 0.28 -4.04 -16.57
CA PRO A 26 0.49 -3.05 -17.63
C PRO A 26 -0.82 -2.46 -18.16
N ILE A 27 -1.88 -3.27 -18.24
CA ILE A 27 -3.21 -2.81 -18.69
C ILE A 27 -3.82 -1.87 -17.65
N LEU A 28 -3.72 -2.19 -16.36
CA LEU A 28 -4.22 -1.33 -15.30
C LEU A 28 -3.46 0.01 -15.24
N GLN A 29 -2.15 -0.01 -15.46
CA GLN A 29 -1.32 1.19 -15.55
C GLN A 29 -1.70 2.06 -16.75
N ALA A 30 -1.84 1.47 -17.94
CA ALA A 30 -2.23 2.19 -19.16
C ALA A 30 -3.61 2.86 -19.03
N ARG A 31 -4.50 2.27 -18.22
CA ARG A 31 -5.84 2.81 -17.94
C ARG A 31 -5.89 3.73 -16.72
N GLY A 32 -4.78 3.96 -16.02
CA GLY A 32 -4.71 4.82 -14.85
C GLY A 32 -5.33 4.25 -13.57
N TYR A 33 -5.63 2.95 -13.52
CA TYR A 33 -6.19 2.28 -12.34
C TYR A 33 -5.12 1.77 -11.37
N HIS A 34 -3.85 1.73 -11.79
CA HIS A 34 -2.74 1.32 -10.94
C HIS A 34 -1.52 2.21 -11.17
N GLN A 35 -0.85 2.56 -10.09
CA GLN A 35 0.33 3.40 -10.09
C GLN A 35 1.52 2.59 -9.57
N ARG A 36 2.64 2.63 -10.31
CA ARG A 36 3.82 1.81 -10.00
C ARG A 36 4.64 2.36 -8.83
N GLU A 37 4.54 3.66 -8.59
CA GLU A 37 5.35 4.35 -7.61
C GLU A 37 4.68 4.32 -6.23
N LEU A 38 5.42 3.85 -5.22
CA LEU A 38 4.96 3.81 -3.85
C LEU A 38 5.08 5.21 -3.25
N GLN A 39 3.97 5.74 -2.73
CA GLN A 39 3.95 7.05 -2.09
C GLN A 39 4.21 6.90 -0.59
N GLY A 40 5.19 7.65 -0.08
CA GLY A 40 5.54 7.70 1.36
C GLY A 40 6.42 6.54 1.84
N GLN A 41 6.61 6.46 3.17
CA GLN A 41 7.57 5.52 3.79
C GLN A 41 6.88 4.41 4.58
N THR A 42 5.58 4.52 4.84
CA THR A 42 4.82 3.54 5.60
C THR A 42 3.72 2.91 4.75
N LEU A 43 3.28 1.71 5.12
CA LEU A 43 2.12 1.07 4.51
C LEU A 43 0.87 1.95 4.60
N ARG A 44 0.74 2.75 5.67
CA ARG A 44 -0.38 3.69 5.80
C ARG A 44 -0.32 4.76 4.70
N ASP A 45 0.85 5.32 4.44
CA ASP A 45 1.01 6.33 3.38
C ASP A 45 0.67 5.75 2.00
N GLN A 46 1.12 4.53 1.73
CA GLN A 46 0.84 3.83 0.47
C GLN A 46 -0.65 3.56 0.25
N LEU A 47 -1.41 3.37 1.33
CA LEU A 47 -2.85 3.16 1.32
C LEU A 47 -3.66 4.47 1.48
N GLY A 48 -3.00 5.64 1.57
CA GLY A 48 -3.66 6.92 1.82
C GLY A 48 -4.29 7.05 3.21
N LEU A 49 -3.84 6.24 4.18
CA LEU A 49 -4.36 6.22 5.54
C LEU A 49 -3.61 7.23 6.43
N PRO A 50 -4.32 8.00 7.28
CA PRO A 50 -3.68 8.94 8.18
C PRO A 50 -2.87 8.22 9.28
N ARG A 51 -1.82 8.89 9.76
CA ARG A 51 -1.04 8.39 10.89
C ARG A 51 -1.90 8.36 12.15
N LYS A 52 -2.09 7.17 12.72
CA LYS A 52 -2.84 7.00 13.97
C LYS A 52 -1.97 7.38 15.17
N ALA A 53 -2.33 8.47 15.85
CA ALA A 53 -1.70 8.85 17.11
C ALA A 53 -1.87 7.76 18.17
N SER A 54 -0.88 7.62 19.06
CA SER A 54 -1.00 6.75 20.23
C SER A 54 -2.14 7.26 21.12
N ARG A 55 -2.86 6.35 21.78
CA ARG A 55 -3.89 6.72 22.77
C ARG A 55 -3.31 7.44 23.99
N HIS A 56 -2.00 7.34 24.19
CA HIS A 56 -1.26 8.00 25.26
C HIS A 56 -0.47 9.22 24.76
N ALA A 57 -0.66 9.63 23.49
CA ALA A 57 -0.06 10.86 23.00
C ALA A 57 -0.77 12.03 23.68
N THR A 58 -0.18 12.53 24.76
CA THR A 58 -0.47 13.85 25.30
C THR A 58 0.06 14.86 24.29
N ASP A 59 -0.71 15.91 24.00
CA ASP A 59 -0.29 16.97 23.09
C ASP A 59 1.09 17.50 23.51
N ALA A 60 2.11 17.16 22.69
CA ALA A 60 3.52 17.55 22.75
C ALA A 60 4.24 17.51 24.12
N GLU A 61 4.99 16.43 24.38
CA GLU A 61 6.29 16.51 25.08
C GLU A 61 7.43 16.30 24.06
N PRO A 62 8.54 17.08 24.13
CA PRO A 62 9.55 17.10 23.07
C PRO A 62 10.34 15.79 23.05
N ALA A 63 10.63 15.33 21.83
CA ALA A 63 11.39 14.13 21.51
C ALA A 63 12.63 13.96 22.42
N ARG A 64 12.62 12.89 23.22
CA ARG A 64 13.79 12.48 24.01
C ARG A 64 14.87 11.95 23.06
N LYS A 65 16.04 12.57 23.12
CA LYS A 65 17.24 12.24 22.34
C LYS A 65 17.57 10.75 22.41
N VAL A 66 17.92 10.21 21.25
CA VAL A 66 18.58 8.91 21.05
C VAL A 66 19.89 8.90 21.83
N GLY A 67 20.09 7.87 22.64
CA GLY A 67 21.38 7.48 23.22
C GLY A 67 21.91 6.26 22.49
#